data_AF-F7JZX7-F1
#
_entry.id   AF-F7JZX7-F1
#
_cell.length_a   1.000
_cell.length_b   1.000
_cell.length_c   1.000
_cell.angle_alpha   90.00
_cell.angle_beta   90.00
_cell.angle_gamma   90.00
#
_symmetry.space_group_name_H-M   'P 1'
#
loop_
_entity.id
_entity.type
_entity.pdbx_description
1 polymer ?
#
loop_
_entity_poly.entity_id
_entity_poly.type
_entity_poly.pdbx_seq_one_letter_code
_entity_poly.pdbx_strand_id
1 'polypeptide(L)' 'MVCPQCGNSEIKEEDNFCVACGAKLKKTCKCWVLKKDNYDCGESSCPGYKILMKRGISIET' A
#
# COMPACT_ATOMS: atom_id res chain seq x y z
N MET A 1 -12.42 6.72 -9.66
CA MET A 1 -12.31 7.69 -8.54
C MET A 1 -11.20 8.69 -8.83
N VAL A 2 -11.10 9.81 -8.13
CA VAL A 2 -10.02 10.80 -8.32
C VAL A 2 -9.07 10.76 -7.13
N CYS A 3 -7.76 10.80 -7.37
CA CYS A 3 -6.76 10.87 -6.30
C CYS A 3 -6.93 12.20 -5.55
N PRO A 4 -7.17 12.20 -4.24
CA PRO A 4 -7.30 13.44 -3.48
C PRO A 4 -5.97 14.20 -3.35
N GLN A 5 -4.83 13.55 -3.62
CA GLN A 5 -3.51 14.17 -3.50
C GLN A 5 -3.03 14.82 -4.82
N CYS A 6 -3.25 14.19 -5.97
CA CYS A 6 -2.70 14.67 -7.26
C CYS A 6 -3.74 14.87 -8.36
N GLY A 7 -5.01 14.55 -8.13
CA GLY A 7 -6.05 14.72 -9.14
C GLY A 7 -6.09 13.66 -10.25
N ASN A 8 -5.23 12.64 -10.22
CA ASN A 8 -5.30 11.56 -11.21
C ASN A 8 -6.67 10.85 -11.17
N SER A 9 -7.31 10.70 -12.33
CA SER A 9 -8.61 10.03 -12.49
C SER A 9 -8.51 8.58 -12.94
N GLU A 10 -7.32 8.13 -13.37
CA GLU A 10 -7.06 6.74 -13.76
C GLU A 10 -6.84 5.87 -12.52
N ILE A 11 -7.92 5.66 -11.76
CA ILE A 11 -7.91 4.85 -10.54
C ILE A 11 -9.06 3.84 -10.58
N LYS A 12 -8.68 2.57 -10.53
CA LYS A 12 -9.59 1.43 -10.45
C LYS A 12 -10.02 1.18 -9.01
N GLU A 13 -11.14 0.50 -8.85
CA GLU A 13 -11.66 0.21 -7.52
C GLU A 13 -10.71 -0.67 -6.71
N GLU A 14 -10.02 -1.61 -7.34
CA GLU A 14 -9.05 -2.50 -6.71
C GLU A 14 -7.70 -1.84 -6.36
N ASP A 15 -7.45 -0.61 -6.82
CA ASP A 15 -6.18 0.07 -6.56
C ASP A 15 -6.02 0.43 -5.08
N ASN A 16 -4.91 -0.02 -4.50
CA ASN A 16 -4.55 0.32 -3.12
C ASN A 16 -3.89 1.72 -3.03
N PHE A 17 -3.17 2.10 -4.08
CA PHE A 17 -2.36 3.31 -4.17
C PHE A 17 -2.53 3.96 -5.54
N CYS A 18 -2.36 5.28 -5.61
CA CYS A 18 -2.43 6.02 -6.86
C CYS A 18 -1.24 5.62 -7.76
N VAL A 19 -1.53 5.17 -8.98
CA VAL A 19 -0.50 4.80 -9.97
C VAL A 19 0.38 5.99 -10.39
N ALA A 20 -0.12 7.22 -10.28
CA ALA A 20 0.59 8.43 -10.68
C ALA A 20 1.51 9.00 -9.58
N CYS A 21 1.08 8.99 -8.32
CA CYS A 21 1.81 9.66 -7.22
C CYS A 21 2.13 8.78 -6.01
N GLY A 22 1.68 7.52 -5.99
CA GLY A 22 1.92 6.59 -4.89
C GLY A 22 1.10 6.83 -3.61
N ALA A 23 0.22 7.83 -3.60
CA ALA A 23 -0.66 8.13 -2.47
C ALA A 23 -1.54 6.93 -2.10
N LYS A 24 -1.65 6.61 -0.82
CA LYS A 24 -2.58 5.58 -0.35
C LYS A 24 -4.02 6.03 -0.57
N LEU A 25 -4.80 5.20 -1.25
CA LEU A 25 -6.18 5.52 -1.64
C LEU A 25 -7.22 4.94 -0.69
N LYS A 26 -6.87 3.84 -0.02
CA LYS A 26 -7.74 3.10 0.89
C LYS A 26 -7.03 2.84 2.21
N LYS A 27 -7.80 2.82 3.30
CA LYS A 27 -7.26 2.52 4.63
C LYS A 27 -6.65 1.10 4.68
N THR A 28 -7.38 0.12 4.16
CA THR A 28 -6.93 -1.27 4.03
C THR A 28 -6.48 -1.58 2.61
N CYS A 29 -5.58 -2.55 2.46
CA CYS A 29 -5.05 -2.98 1.16
C CYS A 29 -4.90 -4.49 1.05
N LYS A 30 -4.87 -4.97 -0.20
CA LYS A 30 -4.33 -6.29 -0.56
C LYS A 30 -2.80 -6.21 -0.51
N CYS A 31 -2.22 -6.54 0.64
CA CYS A 31 -0.78 -6.45 0.86
C CYS A 31 -0.06 -7.64 0.21
N TRP A 32 0.57 -7.40 -0.93
CA TRP A 32 1.30 -8.41 -1.69
C TRP A 32 2.57 -8.92 -0.98
N VAL A 33 3.20 -8.09 -0.14
CA VAL A 33 4.43 -8.46 0.60
C VAL A 33 4.13 -9.49 1.70
N LEU A 34 3.07 -9.26 2.47
CA LEU A 34 2.70 -10.11 3.62
C LEU A 34 1.60 -11.12 3.29
N LYS A 35 1.10 -11.13 2.04
CA LYS A 35 -0.01 -11.97 1.57
C LYS A 35 -1.26 -11.84 2.47
N LYS A 36 -1.60 -10.62 2.87
CA LYS A 36 -2.79 -10.30 3.68
C LYS A 36 -3.79 -9.49 2.87
N ASP A 37 -5.07 -9.85 2.94
CA ASP A 37 -6.18 -9.06 2.40
C ASP A 37 -6.82 -8.20 3.50
N ASN A 38 -7.52 -7.12 3.11
CA ASN A 38 -8.17 -6.16 4.01
C ASN A 38 -7.24 -5.66 5.14
N TYR A 39 -5.98 -5.42 4.80
CA TYR A 39 -4.93 -5.18 5.78
C TYR A 39 -4.54 -3.70 5.86
N ASP A 40 -4.54 -3.11 7.05
CA ASP A 40 -3.96 -1.78 7.27
C ASP A 40 -2.57 -1.91 7.91
N CYS A 41 -1.54 -1.52 7.17
CA CYS A 41 -0.15 -1.52 7.65
C CYS A 41 0.24 -0.27 8.42
N GLY A 42 -0.62 0.77 8.49
CA GLY A 42 -0.36 2.04 9.16
C GLY A 42 0.50 3.04 8.38
N GLU A 43 1.04 2.66 7.22
CA GLU A 43 1.88 3.53 6.40
C GLU A 43 1.04 4.38 5.43
N SER A 44 1.51 5.61 5.14
CA SER A 44 0.90 6.54 4.17
C SER A 44 1.22 6.22 2.71
N SER A 45 2.20 5.35 2.47
CA SER A 45 2.62 4.84 1.16
C SER A 45 2.97 3.34 1.29
N CYS A 46 3.12 2.63 0.16
CA CYS A 46 3.53 1.23 0.23
C CYS A 46 5.02 1.14 0.61
N PRO A 47 5.39 0.62 1.79
CA PRO A 47 6.79 0.48 2.18
C PRO A 47 7.55 -0.61 1.40
N GLY A 48 6.83 -1.41 0.59
CA GLY A 48 7.38 -2.60 -0.05
C GLY A 48 7.99 -3.58 0.97
N TYR A 49 9.06 -4.26 0.60
CA TYR A 49 9.76 -5.20 1.47
C TYR A 49 10.38 -4.58 2.72
N LYS A 50 10.55 -3.24 2.79
CA LYS A 50 11.04 -2.56 4.01
C LYS A 50 10.15 -2.82 5.22
N ILE A 51 8.89 -3.20 5.01
CA ILE A 51 7.96 -3.59 6.08
C ILE A 51 8.44 -4.81 6.88
N LEU A 52 9.20 -5.72 6.26
CA LEU A 52 9.72 -6.91 6.93
C LEU A 52 10.79 -6.54 7.97
N MET A 53 11.66 -5.59 7.60
CA MET A 53 12.68 -5.04 8.50
C MET A 53 12.05 -4.26 9.66
N LYS A 54 11.05 -3.41 9.37
CA LYS A 54 10.34 -2.62 10.40
C LYS A 54 9.63 -3.49 11.44
N ARG A 55 9.25 -4.71 11.07
CA ARG A 55 8.46 -5.61 11.94
C ARG A 55 9.30 -6.61 12.71
N GLY A 56 10.62 -6.52 12.64
CA GLY A 56 11.52 -7.44 13.33
C GLY A 56 11.30 -8.90 12.90
N ILE A 57 10.78 -9.13 11.68
CA ILE A 57 10.73 -10.48 11.13
C ILE A 57 12.16 -10.77 10.67
N SER A 58 12.95 -11.37 11.56
CA SER A 58 14.21 -12.02 11.20
C SER A 58 13.90 -13.02 10.10
N ILE A 59 14.28 -12.69 8.86
CA ILE A 59 14.34 -13.69 7.81
C ILE A 59 15.59 -14.50 8.15
N GLU A 60 15.40 -15.59 8.90
CA GLU A 60 16.45 -16.60 9.07
C GLU A 60 16.87 -17.03 7.67
N THR A 61 18.17 -16.85 7.40
CA THR A 61 18.82 -17.08 6.11
C THR A 61 19.20 -18.55 5.98
#